data_AF-A0A838UMP4-F1
#
_entry.id   AF-A0A838UMP4-F1
#
_cell.length_a   1.000
_cell.length_b   1.000
_cell.length_c   1.000
_cell.angle_alpha   90.00
_cell.angle_beta   90.00
_cell.angle_gamma   90.00
#
_symmetry.space_group_name_H-M   'P 1'
#
loop_
_entity.id
_entity.type
_entity.pdbx_description
1 polymer ?
#
loop_
_entity_poly.entity_id
_entity_poly.type
_entity_poly.pdbx_seq_one_letter_code
_entity_poly.pdbx_strand_id
1 'polypeptide(L)'
;MRHRIAGNRINMPEHRRRAAIRNIIDGLILHEHVTTTVARAKAVQGEAERMIALAIRGRQRALAHVQEIVGDANLVLPLLDLAGEANFHLDTEVLTNEERAALKYPKPPIRREVMEQKQRDLADRKQRLLKLVKSEDTARAALSAAREARAMEVNARRTVMRHLPNKVVITKLFSPEFFERFETRNGGYTRIIKTGRRQGDASEMARLQLVDYFG
;
A
#
# COMPACT_ATOMS: atom_id res chain seq x y z
N MET A 1 33.53 -20.08 -10.59
CA MET A 1 32.09 -20.40 -10.46
C MET A 1 31.47 -19.53 -9.37
N ARG A 2 30.33 -18.87 -9.61
CA ARG A 2 29.63 -18.08 -8.57
C ARG A 2 28.58 -18.97 -7.89
N HIS A 3 28.92 -19.51 -6.72
CA HIS A 3 28.00 -20.32 -5.92
C HIS A 3 26.86 -19.46 -5.34
N ARG A 4 25.65 -20.04 -5.25
CA ARG A 4 24.39 -19.45 -4.73
C ARG A 4 23.69 -18.37 -5.55
N ILE A 5 24.12 -18.11 -6.79
CA ILE A 5 23.30 -17.29 -7.71
C ILE A 5 22.33 -18.22 -8.45
N ALA A 6 21.30 -18.69 -7.74
CA ALA A 6 20.12 -19.24 -8.40
C ALA A 6 19.35 -18.08 -9.03
N GLY A 7 19.22 -18.08 -10.36
CA GLY A 7 18.39 -17.10 -11.03
C GLY A 7 18.35 -17.32 -12.52
N ASN A 8 17.15 -17.56 -13.05
CA ASN A 8 16.84 -17.40 -14.46
C ASN A 8 17.02 -15.92 -14.79
N ARG A 9 18.23 -15.50 -15.17
CA ARG A 9 18.52 -14.10 -15.51
C ARG A 9 18.22 -13.89 -16.98
N ILE A 10 17.45 -12.85 -17.28
CA ILE A 10 17.27 -12.37 -18.66
C ILE A 10 18.66 -11.98 -19.19
N ASN A 11 19.05 -12.52 -20.35
CA ASN A 11 20.34 -12.26 -20.98
C ASN A 11 20.41 -10.81 -21.50
N MET A 12 20.75 -9.88 -20.59
CA MET A 12 20.69 -8.44 -20.82
C MET A 12 21.49 -7.67 -19.76
N PRO A 13 22.09 -6.50 -20.09
CA PRO A 13 22.73 -5.62 -19.11
C PRO A 13 21.80 -5.24 -17.95
N GLU A 14 22.35 -5.00 -16.76
CA GLU A 14 21.57 -4.83 -15.53
C GLU A 14 20.51 -3.73 -15.61
N HIS A 15 20.84 -2.56 -16.13
CA HIS A 15 19.91 -1.44 -16.22
C HIS A 15 18.69 -1.78 -17.11
N ARG A 16 18.92 -2.37 -18.29
CA ARG A 16 17.83 -2.80 -19.19
C ARG A 16 17.05 -3.98 -18.58
N ARG A 17 17.73 -4.91 -17.91
CA ARG A 17 17.08 -6.03 -17.24
C ARG A 17 16.13 -5.56 -16.12
N ARG A 18 16.56 -4.61 -15.28
CA ARG A 18 15.71 -4.00 -14.24
C ARG A 18 14.49 -3.31 -14.86
N ALA A 19 14.68 -2.57 -15.95
CA ALA A 19 13.57 -1.94 -16.68
C ALA A 19 12.59 -2.97 -17.26
N ALA A 20 13.10 -4.04 -17.89
CA ALA A 20 12.27 -5.10 -18.45
C ALA A 20 11.45 -5.84 -17.39
N ILE A 21 12.07 -6.17 -16.24
CA ILE A 21 11.38 -6.80 -15.10
C ILE A 21 10.26 -5.87 -14.60
N ARG A 22 10.57 -4.59 -14.36
CA ARG A 22 9.58 -3.59 -13.94
C ARG A 22 8.40 -3.51 -14.91
N ASN A 23 8.66 -3.40 -16.21
CA ASN A 23 7.60 -3.28 -17.21
C ASN A 23 6.69 -4.52 -17.26
N ILE A 24 7.26 -5.72 -17.08
CA ILE A 24 6.46 -6.95 -17.02
C ILE A 24 5.61 -6.98 -15.74
N ILE A 25 6.16 -6.56 -14.60
CA ILE A 25 5.41 -6.51 -13.34
C ILE A 25 4.31 -5.45 -13.40
N ASP A 26 4.60 -4.26 -13.94
CA ASP A 26 3.62 -3.20 -14.16
C ASP A 26 2.47 -3.72 -15.03
N GLY A 27 2.78 -4.37 -16.16
CA GLY A 27 1.77 -4.98 -17.03
C GLY A 27 0.97 -6.08 -16.33
N LEU A 28 1.63 -6.92 -15.52
CA LEU A 28 0.98 -8.00 -14.76
C LEU A 28 0.00 -7.43 -13.73
N ILE A 29 0.38 -6.38 -13.00
CA ILE A 29 -0.52 -5.79 -12.00
C ILE A 29 -1.68 -5.07 -12.70
N LEU A 30 -1.41 -4.28 -13.75
CA LEU A 30 -2.44 -3.50 -14.44
C LEU A 30 -3.45 -4.39 -15.16
N HIS A 31 -2.98 -5.36 -15.94
CA HIS A 31 -3.81 -6.19 -16.82
C HIS A 31 -4.09 -7.59 -16.25
N GLU A 32 -3.59 -7.88 -15.05
CA GLU A 32 -3.75 -9.17 -14.34
C GLU A 32 -3.07 -10.36 -15.01
N HIS A 33 -2.56 -10.18 -16.23
CA HIS A 33 -1.76 -11.15 -16.95
C HIS A 33 -0.78 -10.46 -17.93
N VAL A 34 0.30 -11.16 -18.27
CA VAL A 34 1.25 -10.81 -19.32
C VAL A 34 1.66 -12.07 -20.07
N THR A 35 1.57 -12.03 -21.40
CA THR A 35 2.09 -13.09 -22.26
C THR A 35 3.55 -12.79 -22.61
N THR A 36 4.46 -13.70 -22.26
CA THR A 36 5.91 -13.56 -22.48
C THR A 36 6.55 -14.93 -22.71
N THR A 37 7.88 -15.02 -22.78
CA THR A 37 8.55 -16.32 -22.89
C THR A 37 8.60 -17.02 -21.53
N VAL A 38 8.62 -18.36 -21.50
CA VAL A 38 8.72 -19.14 -20.26
C VAL A 38 9.92 -18.70 -19.42
N ALA A 39 11.07 -18.44 -20.06
CA ALA A 39 12.27 -17.96 -19.39
C ALA A 39 12.06 -16.60 -18.70
N ARG A 40 11.42 -15.64 -19.38
CA ARG A 40 11.10 -14.32 -18.81
C ARG A 40 10.06 -14.41 -17.70
N ALA A 41 9.02 -15.22 -17.87
CA ALA A 41 8.00 -15.43 -16.84
C ALA A 41 8.62 -15.96 -15.55
N LYS A 42 9.43 -17.02 -15.63
CA LYS A 42 10.14 -17.59 -14.47
C LYS A 42 11.14 -16.61 -13.84
N ALA A 43 11.78 -15.75 -14.64
CA ALA A 43 12.70 -14.73 -14.16
C ALA A 43 12.00 -13.63 -13.35
N VAL A 44 10.80 -13.24 -13.76
CA VAL A 44 10.04 -12.13 -13.15
C VAL A 44 9.20 -12.60 -11.96
N GLN A 45 8.74 -13.85 -11.96
CA GLN A 45 7.81 -14.38 -10.97
C GLN A 45 8.22 -14.08 -9.52
N GLY A 46 9.47 -14.38 -9.15
CA GLY A 46 9.94 -14.17 -7.77
C GLY A 46 9.90 -12.71 -7.32
N GLU A 47 10.13 -11.75 -8.22
CA GLU A 47 10.04 -10.33 -7.89
C GLU A 47 8.59 -9.87 -7.83
N ALA A 48 7.73 -10.34 -8.74
CA ALA A 48 6.29 -10.06 -8.71
C ALA A 48 5.65 -10.55 -7.40
N GLU A 49 5.92 -11.81 -7.03
CA GLU A 49 5.48 -12.41 -5.76
C GLU A 49 5.94 -11.58 -4.55
N ARG A 50 7.20 -11.13 -4.56
CA ARG A 50 7.75 -10.30 -3.48
C ARG A 50 7.02 -8.97 -3.36
N MET A 51 6.76 -8.28 -4.47
CA MET A 51 6.09 -6.98 -4.47
C MET A 51 4.63 -7.11 -3.98
N ILE A 52 3.91 -8.13 -4.46
CA ILE A 52 2.55 -8.43 -4.01
C ILE A 52 2.53 -8.77 -2.51
N ALA A 53 3.45 -9.64 -2.08
CA ALA A 53 3.55 -10.03 -0.68
C ALA A 53 3.89 -8.86 0.26
N LEU A 54 4.70 -7.88 -0.19
CA LEU A 54 5.01 -6.69 0.60
C LEU A 54 3.77 -5.81 0.79
N ALA A 55 2.95 -5.64 -0.24
CA ALA A 55 1.72 -4.88 -0.14
C ALA A 55 0.73 -5.55 0.83
N ILE A 56 0.47 -6.85 0.65
CA ILE A 56 -0.47 -7.61 1.49
C ILE A 56 0.00 -7.64 2.95
N ARG A 57 1.26 -8.02 3.21
CA ARG A 57 1.78 -8.06 4.57
C ARG A 57 1.85 -6.69 5.23
N GLY A 58 2.10 -5.63 4.46
CA GLY A 58 2.08 -4.27 4.97
C GLY A 58 0.72 -3.92 5.55
N ARG A 59 -0.35 -4.24 4.81
CA ARG A 59 -1.73 -4.03 5.25
C ARG A 59 -2.16 -4.97 6.37
N GLN A 60 -1.82 -6.26 6.31
CA GLN A 60 -2.09 -7.21 7.41
C GLN A 60 -1.45 -6.76 8.72
N ARG A 61 -0.20 -6.29 8.69
CA ARG A 61 0.47 -5.76 9.89
C ARG A 61 -0.23 -4.52 10.45
N ALA A 62 -0.66 -3.62 9.57
CA ALA A 62 -1.42 -2.44 9.95
C ALA A 62 -2.74 -2.83 10.65
N LEU A 63 -3.51 -3.74 10.04
CA LEU A 63 -4.76 -4.26 10.61
C LEU A 63 -4.53 -4.97 11.94
N ALA A 64 -3.55 -5.87 12.03
CA ALA A 64 -3.23 -6.62 13.24
C ALA A 64 -2.81 -5.70 14.39
N HIS A 65 -2.04 -4.66 14.11
CA HIS A 65 -1.61 -3.69 15.12
C HIS A 65 -2.78 -2.88 15.70
N VAL A 66 -3.72 -2.44 14.87
CA VAL A 66 -4.93 -1.75 15.38
C VAL A 66 -5.82 -2.74 16.14
N GLN A 67 -5.98 -3.96 15.62
CA GLN A 67 -6.78 -5.01 16.25
C GLN A 67 -6.28 -5.35 17.66
N GLU A 68 -4.96 -5.46 17.85
CA GLU A 68 -4.33 -5.76 19.14
C GLU A 68 -4.66 -4.71 20.21
N ILE A 69 -4.71 -3.43 19.81
CA ILE A 69 -4.92 -2.30 20.73
C ILE A 69 -6.40 -2.06 20.99
N VAL A 70 -7.24 -2.15 19.96
CA VAL A 70 -8.68 -1.81 20.04
C VAL A 70 -9.53 -3.01 20.46
N GLY A 71 -9.10 -4.24 20.18
CA GLY A 71 -9.81 -5.48 20.50
C GLY A 71 -11.04 -5.77 19.65
N ASP A 72 -11.78 -4.76 19.20
CA ASP A 72 -12.96 -4.90 18.33
C ASP A 72 -12.60 -4.79 16.85
N ALA A 73 -12.84 -5.87 16.10
CA ALA A 73 -12.58 -5.95 14.67
C ALA A 73 -13.44 -4.99 13.82
N ASN A 74 -14.64 -4.66 14.29
CA ASN A 74 -15.53 -3.76 13.55
C ASN A 74 -15.03 -2.31 13.54
N LEU A 75 -14.13 -1.95 14.46
CA LEU A 75 -13.59 -0.60 14.60
C LEU A 75 -12.30 -0.40 13.79
N VAL A 76 -11.63 -1.47 13.36
CA VAL A 76 -10.30 -1.38 12.73
C VAL A 76 -10.32 -0.55 11.44
N LEU A 77 -11.20 -0.88 10.49
CA LEU A 77 -11.28 -0.15 9.22
C LEU A 77 -11.75 1.31 9.42
N PRO A 78 -12.83 1.59 10.18
CA PRO A 78 -13.22 2.98 10.48
C PRO A 78 -12.12 3.82 11.11
N LEU A 79 -11.32 3.25 12.02
CA LEU A 79 -10.22 3.96 12.68
C LEU A 79 -9.06 4.25 11.72
N LEU A 80 -8.74 3.31 10.81
CA LEU A 80 -7.74 3.53 9.78
C LEU A 80 -8.18 4.60 8.78
N ASP A 81 -9.44 4.59 8.36
CA ASP A 81 -10.01 5.61 7.47
C ASP A 81 -9.99 6.99 8.12
N LEU A 82 -10.37 7.08 9.40
CA LEU A 82 -10.33 8.32 10.17
C LEU A 82 -8.91 8.86 10.35
N ALA A 83 -7.92 7.97 10.59
CA ALA A 83 -6.51 8.36 10.57
C ALA A 83 -6.01 8.77 9.18
N GLY A 84 -6.71 8.33 8.11
CA GLY A 84 -6.51 8.68 6.71
C GLY A 84 -6.81 10.13 6.38
N GLU A 85 -7.93 10.66 6.90
CA GLU A 85 -8.54 11.94 6.51
C GLU A 85 -7.71 13.19 6.85
N ALA A 86 -6.88 13.15 7.90
CA ALA A 86 -5.83 14.13 8.19
C ALA A 86 -5.01 13.62 9.38
N ASN A 87 -3.78 14.12 9.57
CA ASN A 87 -2.98 13.87 10.79
C ASN A 87 -3.64 14.50 12.03
N PHE A 88 -4.75 13.93 12.48
CA PHE A 88 -5.55 14.39 13.59
C PHE A 88 -4.97 13.84 14.90
N HIS A 89 -4.85 14.70 15.91
CA HIS A 89 -4.67 14.32 17.32
C HIS A 89 -5.89 14.79 18.10
N LEU A 90 -6.28 14.05 19.13
CA LEU A 90 -7.35 14.48 20.05
C LEU A 90 -7.02 15.82 20.72
N ASP A 91 -5.74 16.05 21.05
CA ASP A 91 -5.25 17.30 21.65
C ASP A 91 -5.01 18.41 20.60
N THR A 92 -5.36 18.21 19.33
CA THR A 92 -5.23 19.27 18.34
C THR A 92 -6.22 20.37 18.66
N GLU A 93 -5.74 21.61 18.66
CA GLU A 93 -6.56 22.82 18.80
C GLU A 93 -6.28 23.79 17.66
N VAL A 94 -7.28 24.59 17.31
CA VAL A 94 -7.15 25.63 16.29
C VAL A 94 -6.72 26.92 16.99
N LEU A 95 -5.43 27.20 16.90
CA LEU A 95 -4.82 28.41 17.48
C LEU A 95 -5.44 29.68 16.89
N THR A 96 -5.69 30.66 17.76
CA THR A 96 -6.08 32.03 17.39
C THR A 96 -4.94 32.76 16.68
N ASN A 97 -5.24 33.87 16.00
CA ASN A 97 -4.18 34.65 15.34
C ASN A 97 -3.16 35.24 16.33
N GLU A 98 -3.59 35.53 17.57
CA GLU A 98 -2.71 35.99 18.64
C GLU A 98 -1.77 34.87 19.10
N GLU A 99 -2.32 33.69 19.38
CA GLU A 99 -1.54 32.50 19.76
C GLU A 99 -0.56 32.07 18.65
N ARG A 100 -0.98 32.17 17.37
CA ARG A 100 -0.13 31.88 16.21
C ARG A 100 1.06 32.82 16.12
N ALA A 101 0.90 34.10 16.49
CA ALA A 101 1.97 35.08 16.52
C ALA A 101 2.91 34.89 17.73
N ALA A 102 2.38 34.36 18.85
CA ALA A 102 3.14 34.08 20.06
C ALA A 102 4.02 32.81 20.01
N LEU A 103 3.89 31.97 18.97
CA LEU A 103 4.73 30.78 18.79
C LEU A 103 6.22 31.15 18.60
N LYS A 104 7.13 30.30 19.10
CA LYS A 104 8.59 30.40 18.83
C LYS A 104 8.90 30.61 17.34
N TYR A 105 8.12 29.98 16.48
CA TYR A 105 8.11 30.22 15.04
C TYR A 105 6.68 30.64 14.63
N PRO A 106 6.43 31.95 14.46
CA PRO A 106 5.09 32.47 14.25
C PRO A 106 4.49 31.97 12.93
N LYS A 107 3.21 31.61 12.97
CA LYS A 107 2.47 31.17 11.77
C LYS A 107 1.70 32.35 11.18
N PRO A 108 1.56 32.43 9.85
CA PRO A 108 0.79 33.51 9.23
C PRO A 108 -0.65 33.53 9.74
N PRO A 109 -1.26 34.71 9.91
CA PRO A 109 -2.65 34.82 10.33
C PRO A 109 -3.57 34.20 9.28
N ILE A 110 -4.69 33.66 9.74
CA ILE A 110 -5.73 33.12 8.88
C ILE A 110 -7.02 33.93 9.05
N ARG A 111 -7.84 33.95 7.99
CA ARG A 111 -9.15 34.60 8.02
C ARG A 111 -10.03 33.94 9.09
N ARG A 112 -10.90 34.73 9.73
CA ARG A 112 -11.84 34.24 10.75
C ARG A 112 -12.70 33.09 10.24
N GLU A 113 -13.24 33.20 9.04
CA GLU A 113 -14.01 32.14 8.36
C GLU A 113 -13.24 30.81 8.27
N VAL A 114 -11.95 30.88 7.91
CA VAL A 114 -11.07 29.70 7.81
C VAL A 114 -10.79 29.11 9.19
N MET A 115 -10.69 29.94 10.24
CA MET A 115 -10.54 29.45 11.62
C MET A 115 -11.78 28.69 12.07
N GLU A 116 -12.94 29.30 11.90
CA GLU A 116 -14.22 28.72 12.28
C GLU A 116 -14.47 27.41 11.52
N GLN A 117 -14.15 27.35 10.23
CA GLN A 117 -14.22 26.11 9.46
C GLN A 117 -13.32 25.03 10.05
N LYS A 118 -12.06 25.36 10.36
CA LYS A 118 -11.12 24.41 10.98
C LYS A 118 -11.60 23.91 12.34
N GLN A 119 -12.23 24.79 13.14
CA GLN A 119 -12.80 24.41 14.43
C GLN A 119 -13.98 23.46 14.27
N ARG A 120 -14.87 23.72 13.31
CA ARG A 120 -15.97 22.81 12.94
C ARG A 120 -15.44 21.45 12.48
N ASP A 121 -14.51 21.43 11.52
CA ASP A 121 -13.91 20.20 11.00
C ASP A 121 -13.25 19.37 12.13
N LEU A 122 -12.59 20.05 13.07
CA LEU A 122 -11.95 19.41 14.22
C LEU A 122 -12.99 18.83 15.20
N ALA A 123 -14.05 19.57 15.49
CA ALA A 123 -15.14 19.13 16.36
C ALA A 123 -15.88 17.92 15.76
N ASP A 124 -16.17 17.95 14.46
CA ASP A 124 -16.81 16.85 13.73
C ASP A 124 -15.98 15.57 13.80
N ARG A 125 -14.65 15.68 13.64
CA ARG A 125 -13.73 14.53 13.76
C ARG A 125 -13.69 13.97 15.18
N LYS A 126 -13.60 14.83 16.20
CA LYS A 126 -13.68 14.42 17.62
C LYS A 126 -14.99 13.68 17.88
N GLN A 127 -16.10 14.22 17.39
CA GLN A 127 -17.42 13.62 17.55
C GLN A 127 -17.53 12.27 16.84
N ARG A 128 -17.01 12.13 15.61
CA ARG A 128 -16.96 10.84 14.89
C ARG A 128 -16.15 9.79 15.65
N LEU A 129 -14.99 10.16 16.19
CA LEU A 129 -14.15 9.26 16.96
C LEU A 129 -14.84 8.81 18.26
N LEU A 130 -15.47 9.73 18.98
CA LEU A 130 -16.22 9.40 20.22
C LEU A 130 -17.50 8.59 19.96
N LYS A 131 -18.08 8.66 18.75
CA LYS A 131 -19.16 7.75 18.33
C LYS A 131 -18.67 6.31 18.16
N LEU A 132 -17.42 6.13 17.70
CA LEU A 132 -16.81 4.81 17.53
C LEU A 132 -16.30 4.25 18.86
N VAL A 133 -15.72 5.10 19.71
CA VAL A 133 -15.03 4.70 20.93
C VAL A 133 -15.62 5.44 22.13
N LYS A 134 -16.18 4.69 23.08
CA LYS A 134 -16.93 5.23 24.23
C LYS A 134 -16.07 5.97 25.26
N SER A 135 -14.76 5.70 25.31
CA SER A 135 -13.82 6.30 26.27
C SER A 135 -12.78 7.16 25.54
N GLU A 136 -12.45 8.32 26.12
CA GLU A 136 -11.44 9.22 25.59
C GLU A 136 -10.04 8.58 25.59
N ASP A 137 -9.71 7.79 26.61
CA ASP A 137 -8.41 7.10 26.70
C ASP A 137 -8.26 6.06 25.60
N THR A 138 -9.32 5.29 25.36
CA THR A 138 -9.36 4.31 24.26
C THR A 138 -9.31 5.04 22.91
N ALA A 139 -9.92 6.21 22.78
CA ALA A 139 -9.86 7.02 21.57
C ALA A 139 -8.42 7.52 21.29
N ARG A 140 -7.66 7.92 22.33
CA ARG A 140 -6.24 8.29 22.21
C ARG A 140 -5.39 7.11 21.75
N ALA A 141 -5.55 5.96 22.40
CA ALA A 141 -4.82 4.75 22.07
C ALA A 141 -5.13 4.28 20.63
N ALA A 142 -6.41 4.24 20.26
CA ALA A 142 -6.87 3.87 18.93
C ALA A 142 -6.30 4.80 17.84
N LEU A 143 -6.22 6.10 18.11
CA LEU A 143 -5.67 7.07 17.17
C LEU A 143 -4.15 6.95 17.01
N SER A 144 -3.42 6.66 18.10
CA SER A 144 -1.98 6.34 18.01
C SER A 144 -1.75 5.08 17.18
N ALA A 145 -2.49 4.02 17.50
CA ALA A 145 -2.44 2.73 16.80
C ALA A 145 -2.71 2.90 15.31
N ALA A 146 -3.76 3.63 14.94
CA ALA A 146 -4.11 3.86 13.54
C ALA A 146 -3.01 4.64 12.78
N ARG A 147 -2.29 5.53 13.44
CA ARG A 147 -1.16 6.28 12.84
C ARG A 147 0.07 5.40 12.66
N GLU A 148 0.39 4.58 13.65
CA GLU A 148 1.46 3.59 13.57
C GLU A 148 1.17 2.58 12.47
N ALA A 149 -0.06 2.07 12.39
CA ALA A 149 -0.55 1.22 11.31
C ALA A 149 -0.40 1.90 9.94
N ARG A 150 -0.79 3.17 9.81
CA ARG A 150 -0.58 3.95 8.59
C ARG A 150 0.90 4.07 8.23
N ALA A 151 1.78 4.25 9.23
CA ALA A 151 3.23 4.30 8.99
C ALA A 151 3.76 2.96 8.46
N MET A 152 3.25 1.83 8.94
CA MET A 152 3.60 0.50 8.43
C MET A 152 3.21 0.35 6.96
N GLU A 153 2.00 0.75 6.58
CA GLU A 153 1.53 0.70 5.20
C GLU A 153 2.32 1.66 4.29
N VAL A 154 2.60 2.87 4.76
CA VAL A 154 3.45 3.85 4.05
C VAL A 154 4.85 3.28 3.83
N ASN A 155 5.43 2.56 4.79
CA ASN A 155 6.73 1.92 4.64
C ASN A 155 6.69 0.81 3.57
N ALA A 156 5.67 -0.05 3.58
CA ALA A 156 5.46 -1.04 2.54
C ALA A 156 5.33 -0.38 1.15
N ARG A 157 4.49 0.66 1.04
CA ARG A 157 4.29 1.43 -0.19
C ARG A 157 5.59 2.06 -0.71
N ARG A 158 6.39 2.67 0.17
CA ARG A 158 7.71 3.23 -0.17
C ARG A 158 8.68 2.16 -0.64
N THR A 159 8.65 0.98 -0.01
CA THR A 159 9.52 -0.15 -0.38
C THR A 159 9.17 -0.64 -1.78
N VAL A 160 7.89 -0.83 -2.09
CA VAL A 160 7.45 -1.23 -3.44
C VAL A 160 7.77 -0.13 -4.46
N MET A 161 7.54 1.15 -4.12
CA MET A 161 7.76 2.27 -5.03
C MET A 161 9.24 2.43 -5.47
N ARG A 162 10.20 1.95 -4.68
CA ARG A 162 11.62 1.90 -5.08
C ARG A 162 11.85 0.98 -6.29
N HIS A 163 11.04 -0.06 -6.43
CA HIS A 163 11.12 -1.05 -7.51
C HIS A 163 10.15 -0.71 -8.66
N LEU A 164 8.91 -0.36 -8.29
CA LEU A 164 7.78 -0.04 -9.18
C LEU A 164 7.35 1.44 -8.98
N PRO A 165 8.01 2.41 -9.63
CA PRO A 165 7.71 3.84 -9.46
C PRO A 165 6.37 4.27 -10.10
N ASN A 166 5.72 3.41 -10.89
CA ASN A 166 4.47 3.72 -11.57
C ASN A 166 3.33 3.91 -10.54
N LYS A 167 2.83 5.14 -10.43
CA LYS A 167 1.79 5.50 -9.46
C LYS A 167 0.48 4.73 -9.68
N VAL A 168 0.10 4.46 -10.93
CA VAL A 168 -1.15 3.76 -11.26
C VAL A 168 -1.08 2.32 -10.75
N VAL A 169 0.06 1.66 -10.97
CA VAL A 169 0.34 0.30 -10.48
C VAL A 169 0.30 0.26 -8.96
N ILE A 170 0.95 1.23 -8.30
CA ILE A 170 0.96 1.32 -6.83
C ILE A 170 -0.46 1.53 -6.28
N THR A 171 -1.25 2.41 -6.90
CA THR A 171 -2.64 2.64 -6.46
C THR A 171 -3.48 1.37 -6.58
N LYS A 172 -3.36 0.62 -7.68
CA LYS A 172 -4.07 -0.67 -7.84
C LYS A 172 -3.57 -1.70 -6.83
N LEU A 173 -2.26 -1.82 -6.63
CA LEU A 173 -1.67 -2.83 -5.75
C LEU A 173 -2.05 -2.64 -4.26
N PHE A 174 -2.20 -1.39 -3.82
CA PHE A 174 -2.59 -1.03 -2.45
C PHE A 174 -4.10 -0.76 -2.31
N SER A 175 -4.90 -1.06 -3.34
CA SER A 175 -6.34 -0.85 -3.27
C SER A 175 -7.00 -1.88 -2.33
N PRO A 176 -8.12 -1.52 -1.67
CA PRO A 176 -8.89 -2.48 -0.85
C PRO A 176 -9.29 -3.73 -1.64
N GLU A 177 -9.73 -3.55 -2.89
CA GLU A 177 -10.20 -4.64 -3.74
C GLU A 177 -9.07 -5.63 -4.08
N PHE A 178 -7.84 -5.13 -4.28
CA PHE A 178 -6.69 -5.99 -4.50
C PHE A 178 -6.30 -6.76 -3.23
N PHE A 179 -6.38 -6.11 -2.08
CA PHE A 179 -6.06 -6.74 -0.80
C PHE A 179 -7.03 -7.89 -0.47
N GLU A 180 -8.34 -7.65 -0.54
CA GLU A 180 -9.39 -8.63 -0.23
C GLU A 180 -9.24 -9.94 -1.04
N ARG A 181 -8.83 -9.83 -2.31
CA ARG A 181 -8.59 -10.98 -3.20
C ARG A 181 -7.49 -11.92 -2.70
N PHE A 182 -6.48 -11.38 -2.01
CA PHE A 182 -5.27 -12.12 -1.63
C PHE A 182 -4.99 -12.16 -0.12
N GLU A 183 -5.87 -11.59 0.71
CA GLU A 183 -5.69 -11.48 2.15
C GLU A 183 -5.43 -12.84 2.81
N THR A 184 -6.18 -13.87 2.42
CA THR A 184 -6.08 -15.22 3.01
C THR A 184 -4.93 -16.04 2.44
N ARG A 185 -4.20 -15.54 1.43
CA ARG A 185 -3.13 -16.26 0.75
C ARG A 185 -1.76 -15.94 1.36
N ASN A 186 -1.05 -16.98 1.77
CA ASN A 186 0.32 -16.88 2.30
C ASN A 186 1.44 -16.95 1.22
N GLY A 187 1.08 -16.88 -0.06
CA GLY A 187 2.01 -16.92 -1.19
C GLY A 187 1.41 -17.55 -2.44
N GLY A 188 2.15 -17.50 -3.55
CA GLY A 188 1.67 -18.02 -4.83
C GLY A 188 0.56 -17.14 -5.40
N TYR A 189 0.82 -15.84 -5.47
CA TYR A 189 -0.12 -14.85 -6.02
C TYR A 189 -0.20 -14.90 -7.55
N THR A 190 0.81 -15.50 -8.18
CA THR A 190 0.94 -15.62 -9.62
C THR A 190 1.05 -17.08 -10.07
N ARG A 191 0.60 -17.33 -11.30
CA ARG A 191 0.71 -18.61 -11.99
C ARG A 191 1.33 -18.40 -13.37
N ILE A 192 2.12 -19.38 -13.81
CA ILE A 192 2.66 -19.45 -15.18
C ILE A 192 1.95 -20.57 -15.92
N ILE A 193 1.25 -20.23 -17.01
CA ILE A 193 0.59 -21.19 -17.91
C ILE A 193 1.35 -21.19 -19.24
N LYS A 194 1.84 -22.35 -19.69
CA LYS A 194 2.50 -22.45 -21.01
C LYS A 194 1.44 -22.32 -22.11
N THR A 195 1.70 -21.49 -23.12
CA THR A 195 0.74 -21.19 -24.20
C THR A 195 1.14 -21.73 -25.57
N GLY A 196 2.33 -22.32 -25.70
CA GLY A 196 2.83 -22.91 -26.94
C GLY A 196 4.18 -22.33 -27.35
N ARG A 197 4.50 -22.38 -28.65
CA ARG A 197 5.72 -21.81 -29.22
C ARG A 197 5.39 -20.62 -30.10
N ARG A 198 6.24 -19.59 -30.06
CA ARG A 198 6.11 -18.41 -30.92
C ARG A 198 6.45 -18.77 -32.38
N GLN A 199 5.67 -18.26 -33.33
CA GLN A 199 6.03 -18.32 -34.74
C GLN A 199 7.22 -17.39 -35.03
N GLY A 200 8.25 -17.90 -35.68
CA GLY A 200 9.50 -17.19 -35.97
C GLY A 200 10.70 -17.83 -35.29
N ASP A 201 10.91 -17.56 -34.01
CA ASP A 201 12.08 -18.05 -33.24
C ASP A 201 11.81 -19.32 -32.43
N ALA A 202 10.60 -19.91 -32.54
CA ALA A 202 10.15 -21.09 -31.82
C ALA A 202 10.30 -21.01 -30.28
N SER A 203 10.42 -19.80 -29.72
CA SER A 203 10.55 -19.58 -28.28
C SER A 203 9.34 -20.12 -27.52
N GLU A 204 9.56 -20.83 -26.42
CA GLU A 204 8.47 -21.27 -25.53
C GLU A 204 7.77 -20.05 -24.90
N MET A 205 6.47 -19.95 -25.12
CA MET A 205 5.62 -18.89 -24.62
C MET A 205 4.86 -19.33 -23.37
N ALA A 206 4.60 -18.37 -22.49
CA ALA A 206 3.79 -18.53 -21.31
C ALA A 206 3.01 -17.25 -20.97
N ARG A 207 1.85 -17.44 -20.38
CA ARG A 207 1.07 -16.41 -19.71
C ARG A 207 1.43 -16.42 -18.22
N LEU A 208 2.02 -15.33 -17.74
CA LEU A 208 2.16 -15.05 -16.32
C LEU A 208 0.90 -14.29 -15.89
N GLN A 209 0.14 -14.80 -14.93
CA GLN A 209 -1.14 -14.22 -14.50
C GLN A 209 -1.30 -14.26 -12.99
N LEU A 210 -2.17 -13.40 -12.46
CA LEU A 210 -2.67 -13.54 -11.10
C LEU A 210 -3.52 -14.81 -10.96
N VAL A 211 -3.52 -15.43 -9.77
CA VAL A 211 -4.17 -16.75 -9.58
C VAL A 211 -5.69 -16.70 -9.72
N ASP A 212 -6.30 -15.56 -9.45
CA ASP A 212 -7.73 -15.29 -9.52
C ASP A 212 -8.15 -14.63 -10.85
N TYR A 213 -7.23 -14.53 -11.82
CA TYR A 213 -7.58 -14.11 -13.16
C TYR A 213 -8.38 -15.22 -13.86
N PHE A 214 -9.67 -14.96 -14.08
CA PHE A 214 -10.57 -15.78 -14.89
C PHE A 214 -10.78 -15.08 -16.24
N GLY A 215 -9.95 -15.38 -17.22
CA GLY A 215 -10.08 -14.87 -18.57
C GLY A 215 -9.29 -15.68 -19.57
#